data_AF-A0A2W4WPU5-F1
#
_entry.id   AF-A0A2W4WPU5-F1
#
_cell.length_a   1.000
_cell.length_b   1.000
_cell.length_c   1.000
_cell.angle_alpha   90.00
_cell.angle_beta   90.00
_cell.angle_gamma   90.00
#
_symmetry.space_group_name_H-M   'P 1'
#
loop_
_entity.id
_entity.type
_entity.pdbx_description
1 polymer ?
#
loop_
_entity_poly.entity_id
_entity_poly.type
_entity_poly.pdbx_seq_one_letter_code
_entity_poly.pdbx_strand_id
1 'polypeptide(L)'
;MKGLGHEANRVDLLIGNPPWLAYRHMPENMQVTFRDLSERRHLWAGGEVATHQDLSALFVVRATELYLRVGGRVAMVMPNAAVDREQYAGFRDGNYSDPVGATALSFDATWDLRRIRPHFFPRGASVVFARRSRQPAPMGEETTIWSGRLSATNVPWSVAQRELTRTPGKVHRITGQARSPFGPRFSQGATFNPRFLFVVKEKPAGPLGLPAGRVTVGSSRSNNEKSPYKDLPSVDGVVETEFVRPVYSGENLLPYRLGEALQAVVPCSSQRILSEREIDLHPGLNQWWMHATEVWEANRSSDRLTLTQQLDYQSKLSKQLPVPAFRVVYNASGMHLAAAKIRDERALISKSLYWAAFRDENEADFLCAILNCATTTEMLRPYMSYGKDERHVDKHLWELPIPAFEGANPLHAELAALGRDASRIAHQTELDSQVHFATSRRRIREAIEPSDVGVRISEIVFELLS
;
A
#
# COMPACT_ATOMS: atom_id res chain seq x y z
N MET A 1 13.85 -37.71 -26.63
CA MET A 1 13.45 -36.32 -26.92
C MET A 1 14.62 -35.63 -27.62
N LYS A 2 14.52 -35.32 -28.92
CA LYS A 2 15.51 -34.45 -29.57
C LYS A 2 15.45 -33.09 -28.87
N GLY A 3 16.59 -32.53 -28.46
CA GLY A 3 16.62 -31.28 -27.71
C GLY A 3 15.99 -30.14 -28.50
N LEU A 4 15.00 -29.48 -27.89
CA LEU A 4 14.26 -28.34 -28.47
C LEU A 4 15.13 -27.08 -28.68
N GLY A 5 16.39 -27.11 -28.26
CA GLY A 5 17.33 -25.99 -28.44
C GLY A 5 17.92 -25.88 -29.86
N HIS A 6 17.82 -26.94 -30.67
CA HIS A 6 18.22 -26.88 -32.07
C HIS A 6 17.12 -26.19 -32.89
N GLU A 7 17.47 -25.29 -33.81
CA GLU A 7 16.49 -24.46 -34.52
C GLU A 7 15.39 -25.27 -35.23
N ALA A 8 15.78 -26.41 -35.80
CA ALA A 8 14.88 -27.38 -36.45
C ALA A 8 13.85 -28.05 -35.51
N ASN A 9 14.04 -27.99 -34.20
CA ASN A 9 13.13 -28.58 -33.20
C ASN A 9 12.34 -27.51 -32.43
N ARG A 10 12.42 -26.24 -32.82
CA ARG A 10 11.67 -25.17 -32.17
C ARG A 10 10.18 -25.28 -32.46
N VAL A 11 9.37 -24.94 -31.47
CA VAL A 11 7.91 -25.07 -31.52
C VAL A 11 7.25 -23.85 -32.17
N ASP A 12 6.02 -24.04 -32.65
CA ASP A 12 5.16 -22.98 -33.17
C ASP A 12 4.45 -22.17 -32.07
N LEU A 13 4.20 -22.80 -30.92
CA LEU A 13 3.35 -22.28 -29.87
C LEU A 13 3.93 -22.62 -28.49
N LEU A 14 4.12 -21.59 -27.67
CA LEU A 14 4.43 -21.73 -26.25
C LEU A 14 3.22 -21.27 -25.43
N ILE A 15 2.65 -22.20 -24.66
CA ILE A 15 1.60 -21.92 -23.68
C ILE A 15 2.11 -22.31 -22.30
N GLY A 16 1.90 -21.48 -21.29
CA GLY A 16 2.35 -21.83 -19.94
C GLY A 16 1.92 -20.88 -18.83
N ASN A 17 2.30 -21.25 -17.62
CA ASN A 17 2.16 -20.45 -16.41
C ASN A 17 3.55 -20.40 -15.74
N PRO A 18 4.40 -19.40 -16.06
CA PRO A 18 5.74 -19.28 -15.49
C PRO A 18 5.72 -19.14 -13.96
N PRO A 19 6.82 -19.47 -13.26
CA PRO A 19 6.91 -19.35 -11.80
C PRO A 19 7.00 -17.88 -11.32
N TRP A 20 6.12 -17.50 -10.39
CA TRP A 20 6.04 -16.13 -9.84
C TRP A 20 6.87 -15.95 -8.56
N LEU A 21 8.19 -16.22 -8.64
CA LEU A 21 9.11 -16.09 -7.50
C LEU A 21 9.68 -14.67 -7.43
N ALA A 22 9.29 -13.89 -6.42
CA ALA A 22 9.80 -12.53 -6.23
C ALA A 22 11.25 -12.51 -5.73
N TYR A 23 12.02 -11.51 -6.15
CA TYR A 23 13.44 -11.33 -5.87
C TYR A 23 13.81 -11.47 -4.39
N ARG A 24 13.03 -10.82 -3.51
CA ARG A 24 13.23 -10.89 -2.04
C ARG A 24 13.06 -12.29 -1.43
N HIS A 25 12.47 -13.23 -2.17
CA HIS A 25 12.29 -14.62 -1.76
C HIS A 25 13.28 -15.56 -2.45
N MET A 26 14.12 -15.06 -3.35
CA MET A 26 15.20 -15.82 -3.98
C MET A 26 16.41 -15.91 -3.04
N PRO A 27 17.11 -17.06 -3.00
CA PRO A 27 18.43 -17.16 -2.39
C PRO A 27 19.45 -16.22 -3.05
N GLU A 28 20.51 -15.83 -2.34
CA GLU A 28 21.48 -14.82 -2.82
C GLU A 28 22.13 -15.17 -4.16
N ASN A 29 22.54 -16.44 -4.35
CA ASN A 29 23.12 -16.89 -5.62
C ASN A 29 22.12 -16.78 -6.80
N MET A 30 20.84 -17.07 -6.54
CA MET A 30 19.77 -16.91 -7.53
C MET A 30 19.49 -15.43 -7.79
N GLN A 31 19.56 -14.55 -6.77
CA GLN A 31 19.40 -13.11 -6.94
C GLN A 31 20.45 -12.52 -7.88
N VAL A 32 21.72 -12.92 -7.71
CA VAL A 32 22.82 -12.49 -8.60
C VAL A 32 22.58 -12.94 -10.04
N THR A 33 22.27 -14.23 -10.23
CA THR A 33 22.04 -14.81 -11.56
C THR A 33 20.80 -14.20 -12.23
N PHE A 34 19.71 -14.03 -11.49
CA PHE A 34 18.48 -13.43 -11.98
C PHE A 34 18.70 -11.99 -12.42
N ARG A 35 19.44 -11.19 -11.63
CA ARG A 35 19.75 -9.81 -11.96
C ARG A 35 20.59 -9.74 -13.24
N ASP A 36 21.70 -10.45 -13.32
CA ASP A 36 22.58 -10.45 -14.51
C ASP A 36 21.81 -10.83 -15.78
N LEU A 37 21.03 -11.92 -15.74
CA LEU A 37 20.23 -12.35 -16.88
C LEU A 37 19.15 -11.36 -17.29
N SER A 38 18.55 -10.66 -16.31
CA SER A 38 17.50 -9.66 -16.54
C SER A 38 18.07 -8.35 -17.08
N GLU A 39 19.19 -7.86 -16.54
CA GLU A 39 19.87 -6.66 -17.01
C GLU A 39 20.32 -6.80 -18.47
N ARG A 40 20.90 -7.95 -18.83
CA ARG A 40 21.30 -8.27 -20.22
C ARG A 40 20.15 -8.22 -21.22
N ARG A 41 18.91 -8.40 -20.76
CA ARG A 41 17.68 -8.44 -21.56
C ARG A 41 16.83 -7.20 -21.40
N HIS A 42 17.36 -6.15 -20.77
CA HIS A 42 16.63 -4.92 -20.47
C HIS A 42 15.35 -5.13 -19.63
N LEU A 43 15.26 -6.25 -18.90
CA LEU A 43 14.11 -6.58 -18.05
C LEU A 43 14.18 -5.93 -16.67
N TRP A 44 15.39 -5.62 -16.20
CA TRP A 44 15.61 -5.17 -14.83
C TRP A 44 15.30 -3.67 -14.66
N ALA A 45 14.21 -3.35 -13.95
CA ALA A 45 13.84 -1.97 -13.62
C ALA A 45 14.66 -1.34 -12.46
N GLY A 46 15.12 -2.15 -11.49
CA GLY A 46 15.89 -1.70 -10.34
C GLY A 46 15.14 -0.79 -9.36
N GLY A 47 15.89 0.03 -8.61
CA GLY A 47 15.35 1.08 -7.74
C GLY A 47 14.41 0.60 -6.63
N GLU A 48 13.37 1.39 -6.35
CA GLU A 48 12.38 1.15 -5.29
C GLU A 48 11.55 -0.13 -5.51
N VAL A 49 11.45 -0.61 -6.76
CA VAL A 49 10.64 -1.78 -7.12
C VAL A 49 11.46 -3.08 -7.20
N ALA A 50 12.77 -3.03 -7.00
CA ALA A 50 13.67 -4.18 -7.15
C ALA A 50 13.24 -5.40 -6.32
N THR A 51 12.78 -5.20 -5.09
CA THR A 51 12.35 -6.28 -4.19
C THR A 51 11.04 -6.96 -4.62
N HIS A 52 10.32 -6.37 -5.58
CA HIS A 52 9.05 -6.86 -6.12
C HIS A 52 9.16 -7.45 -7.53
N GLN A 53 10.30 -7.30 -8.22
CA GLN A 53 10.56 -8.03 -9.47
C GLN A 53 10.51 -9.54 -9.24
N ASP A 54 10.06 -10.29 -10.25
CA ASP A 54 9.90 -11.73 -10.14
C ASP A 54 10.34 -12.47 -11.41
N LEU A 55 10.53 -13.79 -11.29
CA LEU A 55 11.12 -14.64 -12.32
C LEU A 55 10.29 -14.75 -13.62
N SER A 56 9.02 -14.34 -13.62
CA SER A 56 8.08 -14.65 -14.70
C SER A 56 8.51 -14.08 -16.04
N ALA A 57 8.86 -12.80 -16.10
CA ALA A 57 9.27 -12.14 -17.35
C ALA A 57 10.52 -12.79 -17.94
N LEU A 58 11.54 -13.01 -17.11
CA LEU A 58 12.78 -13.67 -17.55
C LEU A 58 12.50 -15.08 -18.07
N PHE A 59 11.62 -15.84 -17.40
CA PHE A 59 11.25 -17.17 -17.85
C PHE A 59 10.62 -17.15 -19.24
N VAL A 60 9.66 -16.25 -19.49
CA VAL A 60 8.99 -16.13 -20.80
C VAL A 60 9.98 -15.77 -21.90
N VAL A 61 10.87 -14.81 -21.63
CA VAL A 61 11.89 -14.38 -22.60
C VAL A 61 12.86 -15.52 -22.90
N ARG A 62 13.39 -16.20 -21.88
CA ARG A 62 14.31 -17.35 -22.07
C ARG A 62 13.64 -18.52 -22.78
N ALA A 63 12.39 -18.84 -22.45
CA ALA A 63 11.64 -19.88 -23.14
C ALA A 63 11.43 -19.54 -24.62
N THR A 64 11.13 -18.27 -24.91
CA THR A 64 11.00 -17.76 -26.28
C THR A 64 12.32 -17.90 -27.05
N GLU A 65 13.44 -17.47 -26.45
CA GLU A 65 14.78 -17.54 -27.04
C GLU A 65 15.16 -18.96 -27.42
N LEU A 66 15.00 -19.89 -26.47
CA LEU A 66 15.47 -21.26 -26.57
C LEU A 66 14.57 -22.12 -27.46
N TYR A 67 13.25 -21.97 -27.33
CA TYR A 67 12.31 -22.99 -27.81
C TYR A 67 11.33 -22.52 -28.88
N LEU A 68 11.08 -21.21 -29.06
CA LEU A 68 10.08 -20.73 -30.00
C LEU A 68 10.70 -20.30 -31.33
N ARG A 69 10.19 -20.76 -32.46
CA ARG A 69 10.67 -20.29 -33.77
C ARG A 69 10.25 -18.85 -34.04
N VAL A 70 10.94 -18.16 -34.95
CA VAL A 70 10.48 -16.85 -35.45
C VAL A 70 9.11 -17.02 -36.13
N GLY A 71 8.18 -16.12 -35.81
CA GLY A 71 6.77 -16.18 -36.20
C GLY A 71 5.88 -17.01 -35.27
N GLY A 72 6.47 -17.79 -34.35
CA GLY A 72 5.74 -18.56 -33.36
C GLY A 72 4.99 -17.68 -32.35
N ARG A 73 4.02 -18.25 -31.64
CA ARG A 73 3.13 -17.56 -30.68
C ARG A 73 3.47 -17.92 -29.23
N VAL A 74 3.22 -16.97 -28.35
CA VAL A 74 3.32 -17.10 -26.89
C VAL A 74 1.94 -16.78 -26.30
N ALA A 75 1.47 -17.59 -25.36
CA ALA A 75 0.34 -17.29 -24.49
C ALA A 75 0.68 -17.69 -23.05
N MET A 76 0.90 -16.72 -22.17
CA MET A 76 1.43 -16.97 -20.82
C MET A 76 0.52 -16.37 -19.76
N VAL A 77 0.20 -17.18 -18.74
CA VAL A 77 -0.47 -16.70 -17.53
C VAL A 77 0.55 -15.97 -16.66
N MET A 78 0.41 -14.66 -16.53
CA MET A 78 1.39 -13.79 -15.86
C MET A 78 0.76 -13.13 -14.63
N PRO A 79 1.56 -12.69 -13.64
CA PRO A 79 1.06 -11.75 -12.64
C PRO A 79 0.47 -10.55 -13.36
N ASN A 80 -0.64 -9.99 -12.87
CA ASN A 80 -1.27 -8.83 -13.51
C ASN A 80 -0.31 -7.61 -13.57
N ALA A 81 0.67 -7.56 -12.67
CA ALA A 81 1.74 -6.57 -12.71
C ALA A 81 2.52 -6.53 -14.04
N ALA A 82 2.52 -7.62 -14.81
CA ALA A 82 3.10 -7.67 -16.15
C ALA A 82 2.49 -6.64 -17.10
N VAL A 83 1.19 -6.38 -16.97
CA VAL A 83 0.47 -5.46 -17.87
C VAL A 83 0.44 -4.02 -17.37
N ASP A 84 0.54 -3.79 -16.05
CA ASP A 84 0.28 -2.46 -15.46
C ASP A 84 1.40 -1.85 -14.59
N ARG A 85 2.36 -2.60 -14.04
CA ARG A 85 3.37 -2.05 -13.11
C ARG A 85 4.73 -1.77 -13.72
N GLU A 86 5.41 -0.74 -13.21
CA GLU A 86 6.73 -0.30 -13.64
C GLU A 86 7.81 -1.39 -13.64
N GLN A 87 7.80 -2.33 -12.69
CA GLN A 87 8.82 -3.39 -12.66
C GLN A 87 8.79 -4.36 -13.85
N TYR A 88 7.76 -4.28 -14.70
CA TYR A 88 7.62 -5.02 -15.95
C TYR A 88 7.76 -4.12 -17.20
N ALA A 89 8.20 -2.86 -17.06
CA ALA A 89 8.35 -1.94 -18.19
C ALA A 89 9.26 -2.51 -19.28
N GLY A 90 10.42 -3.05 -18.90
CA GLY A 90 11.33 -3.73 -19.83
C GLY A 90 10.71 -4.95 -20.54
N PHE A 91 9.88 -5.72 -19.84
CA PHE A 91 9.12 -6.80 -20.45
C PHE A 91 8.06 -6.28 -21.44
N ARG A 92 7.44 -5.14 -21.18
CA ARG A 92 6.43 -4.58 -22.09
C ARG A 92 7.05 -3.96 -23.35
N ASP A 93 8.33 -3.60 -23.34
CA ASP A 93 9.02 -3.05 -24.51
C ASP A 93 9.14 -4.07 -25.65
N GLY A 94 9.29 -5.35 -25.30
CA GLY A 94 9.36 -6.45 -26.27
C GLY A 94 10.72 -6.60 -26.95
N ASN A 95 11.71 -5.75 -26.65
CA ASN A 95 13.09 -5.92 -27.11
C ASN A 95 13.96 -6.55 -26.03
N TYR A 96 14.48 -7.75 -26.31
CA TYR A 96 15.35 -8.50 -25.40
C TYR A 96 16.66 -8.89 -26.08
N SER A 97 17.07 -8.10 -27.06
CA SER A 97 18.34 -8.31 -27.73
C SER A 97 19.48 -8.16 -26.74
N ASP A 98 20.37 -9.14 -26.71
CA ASP A 98 21.62 -9.08 -25.95
C ASP A 98 22.81 -9.15 -26.94
N PRO A 99 24.06 -8.92 -26.50
CA PRO A 99 25.22 -8.97 -27.39
C PRO A 99 25.43 -10.31 -28.12
N VAL A 100 24.76 -11.39 -27.70
CA VAL A 100 24.90 -12.75 -28.23
C VAL A 100 23.76 -13.09 -29.19
N GLY A 101 22.62 -12.39 -29.12
CA GLY A 101 21.54 -12.59 -30.08
C GLY A 101 20.36 -11.63 -29.93
N ALA A 102 19.65 -11.42 -31.03
CA ALA A 102 18.43 -10.61 -31.06
C ALA A 102 17.20 -11.48 -30.76
N THR A 103 16.44 -11.11 -29.73
CA THR A 103 15.09 -11.64 -29.51
C THR A 103 14.12 -10.51 -29.31
N ALA A 104 13.07 -10.51 -30.13
CA ALA A 104 11.99 -9.56 -30.05
C ALA A 104 10.64 -10.27 -29.96
N LEU A 105 9.73 -9.66 -29.21
CA LEU A 105 8.33 -10.00 -29.15
C LEU A 105 7.49 -8.85 -29.72
N SER A 106 6.49 -9.21 -30.51
CA SER A 106 5.38 -8.34 -30.85
C SER A 106 4.18 -8.76 -30.01
N PHE A 107 3.76 -7.90 -29.09
CA PHE A 107 2.64 -8.19 -28.19
C PHE A 107 1.29 -7.96 -28.86
N ASP A 108 0.33 -8.83 -28.53
CA ASP A 108 -1.08 -8.67 -28.88
C ASP A 108 -1.86 -8.14 -27.65
N ALA A 109 -3.15 -7.83 -27.80
CA ALA A 109 -4.01 -7.42 -26.70
C ALA A 109 -4.06 -8.47 -25.58
N THR A 110 -3.99 -8.03 -24.34
CA THR A 110 -3.88 -8.92 -23.16
C THR A 110 -5.24 -9.33 -22.61
N TRP A 111 -5.27 -10.26 -21.65
CA TRP A 111 -6.44 -10.45 -20.79
C TRP A 111 -6.15 -9.99 -19.37
N ASP A 112 -7.09 -9.27 -18.79
CA ASP A 112 -7.11 -8.88 -17.38
C ASP A 112 -8.07 -9.78 -16.59
N LEU A 113 -7.53 -10.62 -15.70
CA LEU A 113 -8.31 -11.59 -14.93
C LEU A 113 -8.58 -11.13 -13.48
N ARG A 114 -8.24 -9.88 -13.12
CA ARG A 114 -8.35 -9.35 -11.73
C ARG A 114 -9.76 -9.42 -11.15
N ARG A 115 -10.79 -9.36 -11.99
CA ARG A 115 -12.20 -9.24 -11.58
C ARG A 115 -12.93 -10.58 -11.54
N ILE A 116 -12.21 -11.69 -11.68
CA ILE A 116 -12.77 -13.03 -11.50
C ILE A 116 -12.72 -13.42 -10.02
N ARG A 117 -13.77 -14.07 -9.53
CA ARG A 117 -13.86 -14.62 -8.17
C ARG A 117 -14.28 -16.10 -8.23
N PRO A 118 -13.84 -16.97 -7.30
CA PRO A 118 -12.75 -16.72 -6.35
C PRO A 118 -11.42 -16.53 -7.07
N HIS A 119 -10.44 -15.92 -6.40
CA HIS A 119 -9.11 -15.73 -6.97
C HIS A 119 -8.41 -17.08 -7.15
N PHE A 120 -7.82 -17.32 -8.33
CA PHE A 120 -7.10 -18.55 -8.65
C PHE A 120 -5.65 -18.56 -8.13
N PHE A 121 -5.09 -17.37 -7.91
CA PHE A 121 -3.73 -17.17 -7.45
C PHE A 121 -3.70 -16.19 -6.26
N PRO A 122 -2.64 -16.20 -5.43
CA PRO A 122 -2.48 -15.24 -4.32
C PRO A 122 -2.41 -13.77 -4.76
N ARG A 123 -2.15 -13.52 -6.06
CA ARG A 123 -2.13 -12.20 -6.70
C ARG A 123 -3.02 -12.24 -7.94
N GLY A 124 -3.50 -11.07 -8.38
CA GLY A 124 -4.24 -10.97 -9.63
C GLY A 124 -3.42 -11.49 -10.82
N ALA A 125 -4.09 -12.13 -11.77
CA ALA A 125 -3.49 -12.70 -12.98
C ALA A 125 -3.84 -11.90 -14.23
N SER A 126 -3.06 -12.12 -15.28
CA SER A 126 -3.32 -11.68 -16.65
C SER A 126 -2.93 -12.79 -17.61
N VAL A 127 -3.37 -12.70 -18.87
CA VAL A 127 -2.82 -13.52 -19.96
C VAL A 127 -2.16 -12.60 -20.96
N VAL A 128 -0.88 -12.87 -21.22
CA VAL A 128 -0.07 -12.12 -22.18
C VAL A 128 0.06 -12.94 -23.45
N PHE A 129 -0.23 -12.30 -24.57
CA PHE A 129 -0.12 -12.87 -25.91
C PHE A 129 0.96 -12.13 -26.69
N ALA A 130 1.80 -12.88 -27.39
CA ALA A 130 2.84 -12.30 -28.24
C ALA A 130 3.23 -13.22 -29.39
N ARG A 131 3.98 -12.66 -30.32
CA ARG A 131 4.65 -13.36 -31.42
C ARG A 131 6.15 -13.12 -31.35
N ARG A 132 6.97 -14.17 -31.50
CA ARG A 132 8.40 -13.97 -31.72
C ARG A 132 8.59 -13.34 -33.09
N SER A 133 9.15 -12.15 -33.12
CA SER A 133 9.30 -11.33 -34.33
C SER A 133 10.77 -10.94 -34.52
N ARG A 134 11.06 -10.30 -35.64
CA ARG A 134 12.37 -9.66 -35.88
C ARG A 134 12.41 -8.22 -35.40
N GLN A 135 11.26 -7.57 -35.26
CA GLN A 135 11.11 -6.22 -34.75
C GLN A 135 10.15 -6.22 -33.56
N PRO A 136 10.50 -5.57 -32.45
CA PRO A 136 9.63 -5.50 -31.29
C PRO A 136 8.37 -4.72 -31.64
N ALA A 137 7.24 -5.14 -31.08
CA ALA A 137 6.05 -4.30 -30.99
C ALA A 137 5.68 -4.26 -29.51
N PRO A 138 5.84 -3.10 -28.83
CA PRO A 138 5.57 -2.98 -27.42
C PRO A 138 4.15 -3.42 -27.08
N MET A 139 3.97 -3.93 -25.87
CA MET A 139 2.64 -4.21 -25.32
C MET A 139 1.81 -2.93 -25.41
N GLY A 140 0.56 -3.04 -25.88
CA GLY A 140 -0.39 -1.93 -25.86
C GLY A 140 -1.02 -1.74 -24.48
N GLU A 141 -2.00 -0.85 -24.39
CA GLU A 141 -2.86 -0.72 -23.21
C GLU A 141 -4.19 -1.47 -23.37
N GLU A 142 -4.51 -1.94 -24.58
CA GLU A 142 -5.74 -2.67 -24.82
C GLU A 142 -5.73 -4.04 -24.16
N THR A 143 -6.85 -4.37 -23.53
CA THR A 143 -7.05 -5.64 -22.85
C THR A 143 -8.51 -6.09 -22.95
N THR A 144 -8.72 -7.39 -22.80
CA THR A 144 -10.05 -7.94 -22.50
C THR A 144 -10.16 -8.10 -21.00
N ILE A 145 -11.08 -7.35 -20.38
CA ILE A 145 -11.42 -7.48 -18.98
C ILE A 145 -12.34 -8.69 -18.82
N TRP A 146 -11.89 -9.65 -18.00
CA TRP A 146 -12.72 -10.76 -17.55
C TRP A 146 -13.22 -10.49 -16.14
N SER A 147 -14.54 -10.60 -15.95
CA SER A 147 -15.21 -10.40 -14.67
C SER A 147 -16.25 -11.47 -14.43
N GLY A 148 -16.47 -11.84 -13.18
CA GLY A 148 -17.53 -12.76 -12.81
C GLY A 148 -17.22 -13.52 -11.53
N ARG A 149 -18.23 -14.20 -11.00
CA ARG A 149 -18.10 -15.03 -9.81
C ARG A 149 -18.46 -16.46 -10.15
N LEU A 150 -17.45 -17.31 -10.15
CA LEU A 150 -17.61 -18.74 -10.35
C LEU A 150 -18.28 -19.38 -9.14
N SER A 151 -19.17 -20.34 -9.42
CA SER A 151 -19.89 -21.09 -8.38
C SER A 151 -18.97 -21.96 -7.52
N ALA A 152 -17.87 -22.46 -8.09
CA ALA A 152 -16.82 -23.20 -7.37
C ALA A 152 -15.44 -23.03 -8.03
N THR A 153 -14.39 -23.45 -7.33
CA THR A 153 -13.05 -23.58 -7.92
C THR A 153 -13.03 -24.74 -8.91
N ASN A 154 -12.37 -24.58 -10.06
CA ASN A 154 -12.19 -25.61 -11.10
C ASN A 154 -13.50 -26.12 -11.76
N VAL A 155 -14.49 -25.25 -11.94
CA VAL A 155 -15.70 -25.60 -12.73
C VAL A 155 -15.35 -25.88 -14.21
N PRO A 156 -16.09 -26.79 -14.89
CA PRO A 156 -15.93 -27.01 -16.32
C PRO A 156 -16.13 -25.72 -17.13
N TRP A 157 -15.46 -25.60 -18.29
CA TRP A 157 -15.59 -24.42 -19.16
C TRP A 157 -17.04 -24.12 -19.56
N SER A 158 -17.86 -25.16 -19.77
CA SER A 158 -19.28 -25.03 -20.11
C SER A 158 -20.09 -24.27 -19.04
N VAL A 159 -19.65 -24.31 -17.78
CA VAL A 159 -20.21 -23.54 -16.66
C VAL A 159 -19.55 -22.18 -16.58
N ALA A 160 -18.21 -22.13 -16.56
CA ALA A 160 -17.44 -20.89 -16.41
C ALA A 160 -17.81 -19.84 -17.47
N GLN A 161 -18.01 -20.24 -18.73
CA GLN A 161 -18.35 -19.32 -19.81
C GLN A 161 -19.68 -18.59 -19.62
N ARG A 162 -20.60 -19.14 -18.82
CA ARG A 162 -21.90 -18.52 -18.50
C ARG A 162 -21.82 -17.59 -17.29
N GLU A 163 -20.83 -17.81 -16.42
CA GLU A 163 -20.62 -17.06 -15.18
C GLU A 163 -19.59 -15.92 -15.36
N LEU A 164 -18.88 -15.91 -16.49
CA LEU A 164 -17.86 -14.93 -16.83
C LEU A 164 -18.30 -14.02 -17.97
N THR A 165 -18.06 -12.73 -17.80
CA THR A 165 -18.27 -11.70 -18.81
C THR A 165 -16.92 -11.20 -19.32
N ARG A 166 -16.84 -10.94 -20.62
CA ARG A 166 -15.67 -10.34 -21.28
C ARG A 166 -16.07 -9.00 -21.87
N THR A 167 -15.29 -7.97 -21.56
CA THR A 167 -15.49 -6.63 -22.11
C THR A 167 -14.16 -6.07 -22.62
N PRO A 168 -14.15 -5.32 -23.73
CA PRO A 168 -13.00 -4.51 -24.09
C PRO A 168 -12.68 -3.52 -22.97
N GLY A 169 -11.40 -3.26 -22.73
CA GLY A 169 -10.96 -2.31 -21.74
C GLY A 169 -9.52 -1.85 -21.98
N LYS A 170 -9.05 -0.98 -21.10
CA LYS A 170 -7.67 -0.49 -21.09
C LYS A 170 -7.00 -0.77 -19.75
N VAL A 171 -5.72 -1.08 -19.79
CA VAL A 171 -4.85 -1.18 -18.63
C VAL A 171 -4.24 0.19 -18.37
N HIS A 172 -4.42 0.72 -17.17
CA HIS A 172 -3.75 1.94 -16.74
C HIS A 172 -2.35 1.61 -16.21
N ARG A 173 -1.32 2.12 -16.88
CA ARG A 173 0.07 1.89 -16.48
C ARG A 173 0.44 2.80 -15.32
N ILE A 174 1.07 2.21 -14.33
CA ILE A 174 1.59 2.88 -13.16
C ILE A 174 3.07 3.13 -13.40
N THR A 175 3.39 4.38 -13.71
CA THR A 175 4.75 4.84 -14.04
C THR A 175 5.55 5.24 -12.80
N GLY A 176 4.92 5.27 -11.62
CA GLY A 176 5.53 5.70 -10.37
C GLY A 176 5.79 7.22 -10.28
N GLN A 177 5.40 8.00 -11.29
CA GLN A 177 5.47 9.46 -11.25
C GLN A 177 4.18 10.05 -10.68
N ALA A 178 4.30 10.81 -9.59
CA ALA A 178 3.17 11.56 -9.05
C ALA A 178 2.75 12.65 -10.06
N ARG A 179 1.47 12.63 -10.45
CA ARG A 179 0.85 13.70 -11.26
C ARG A 179 0.38 14.86 -10.37
N SER A 180 0.20 14.61 -9.07
CA SER A 180 -0.19 15.62 -8.09
C SER A 180 1.02 16.25 -7.37
N PRO A 181 1.06 17.59 -7.20
CA PRO A 181 2.08 18.27 -6.40
C PRO A 181 2.02 17.92 -4.91
N PHE A 182 0.93 17.29 -4.43
CA PHE A 182 0.85 16.80 -3.06
C PHE A 182 1.71 15.56 -2.81
N GLY A 183 1.97 14.72 -3.82
CA GLY A 183 2.63 13.43 -3.64
C GLY A 183 3.99 13.47 -2.92
N PRO A 184 4.90 14.39 -3.29
CA PRO A 184 6.18 14.54 -2.59
C PRO A 184 6.07 15.00 -1.13
N ARG A 185 4.97 15.67 -0.74
CA ARG A 185 4.77 16.20 0.63
C ARG A 185 4.45 15.10 1.65
N PHE A 186 3.84 13.99 1.20
CA PHE A 186 3.35 12.94 2.10
C PHE A 186 4.38 11.86 2.39
N SER A 187 4.52 11.56 3.68
CA SER A 187 5.37 10.50 4.22
C SER A 187 4.55 9.45 4.97
N GLN A 188 4.95 8.19 4.90
CA GLN A 188 4.31 7.12 5.68
C GLN A 188 4.68 7.24 7.17
N GLY A 189 3.74 6.94 8.07
CA GLY A 189 3.98 6.95 9.51
C GLY A 189 4.90 5.82 10.02
N ALA A 190 5.19 5.85 11.32
CA ALA A 190 6.17 5.00 12.02
C ALA A 190 5.69 3.56 12.26
N THR A 191 6.64 2.64 12.48
CA THR A 191 6.35 1.21 12.63
C THR A 191 6.18 0.82 14.11
N PHE A 192 4.94 0.69 14.55
CA PHE A 192 4.60 0.18 15.89
C PHE A 192 4.32 -1.34 15.85
N ASN A 193 5.33 -2.14 15.50
CA ASN A 193 5.21 -3.60 15.44
C ASN A 193 6.42 -4.28 16.09
N PRO A 194 6.23 -5.22 17.03
CA PRO A 194 4.94 -5.82 17.45
C PRO A 194 4.09 -4.86 18.30
N ARG A 195 2.79 -4.79 18.02
CA ARG A 195 1.88 -3.78 18.58
C ARG A 195 1.94 -3.72 20.11
N PHE A 196 1.86 -4.86 20.79
CA PHE A 196 1.71 -4.94 22.24
C PHE A 196 2.89 -4.41 23.05
N LEU A 197 4.09 -4.28 22.45
CA LEU A 197 5.26 -3.69 23.10
C LEU A 197 5.25 -2.15 23.08
N PHE A 198 4.47 -1.56 22.17
CA PHE A 198 4.38 -0.11 22.02
C PHE A 198 3.05 0.43 22.48
N VAL A 199 1.95 -0.12 21.98
CA VAL A 199 0.60 0.40 22.20
C VAL A 199 0.08 -0.12 23.53
N VAL A 200 -0.37 0.81 24.37
CA VAL A 200 -0.77 0.57 25.75
C VAL A 200 -2.16 1.11 26.03
N LYS A 201 -2.75 0.66 27.14
CA LYS A 201 -3.89 1.29 27.80
C LYS A 201 -3.47 1.71 29.20
N GLU A 202 -4.00 2.84 29.65
CA GLU A 202 -3.87 3.24 31.04
C GLU A 202 -4.59 2.23 31.94
N LYS A 203 -3.97 1.92 33.08
CA LYS A 203 -4.54 1.11 34.14
C LYS A 203 -4.75 1.96 35.38
N PRO A 204 -5.76 1.66 36.21
CA PRO A 204 -5.93 2.31 37.50
C PRO A 204 -4.64 2.26 38.32
N ALA A 205 -4.32 3.35 39.01
CA ALA A 205 -3.21 3.35 39.96
C ALA A 205 -3.47 2.34 41.09
N GLY A 206 -2.41 1.74 41.61
CA GLY A 206 -2.50 0.87 42.78
C GLY A 206 -2.90 1.64 44.04
N PRO A 207 -3.19 0.93 45.15
CA PRO A 207 -3.69 1.54 46.40
C PRO A 207 -2.79 2.64 47.00
N LEU A 208 -1.49 2.61 46.69
CA LEU A 208 -0.49 3.56 47.19
C LEU A 208 -0.37 4.83 46.33
N GLY A 209 -1.15 4.96 45.26
CA GLY A 209 -1.03 6.06 44.30
C GLY A 209 0.25 5.98 43.45
N LEU A 210 0.44 6.96 42.57
CA LEU A 210 1.64 7.10 41.74
C LEU A 210 2.30 8.46 41.99
N PRO A 211 3.64 8.55 41.92
CA PRO A 211 4.32 9.84 41.88
C PRO A 211 3.80 10.71 40.73
N ALA A 212 3.78 12.03 40.93
CA ALA A 212 3.37 12.98 39.90
C ALA A 212 4.17 12.78 38.60
N GLY A 213 3.49 12.86 37.46
CA GLY A 213 4.11 12.68 36.14
C GLY A 213 4.28 11.22 35.70
N ARG A 214 3.77 10.24 36.45
CA ARG A 214 3.80 8.81 36.07
C ARG A 214 2.41 8.21 35.88
N VAL A 215 2.34 7.17 35.07
CA VAL A 215 1.11 6.44 34.76
C VAL A 215 1.38 4.94 34.69
N THR A 216 0.46 4.15 35.25
CA THR A 216 0.47 2.69 35.08
C THR A 216 -0.12 2.35 33.73
N VAL A 217 0.61 1.59 32.93
CA VAL A 217 0.21 1.19 31.58
C VAL A 217 0.33 -0.33 31.43
N GLY A 218 -0.53 -0.88 30.58
CA GLY A 218 -0.45 -2.27 30.16
C GLY A 218 -0.64 -2.42 28.66
N SER A 219 -0.11 -3.49 28.07
CA SER A 219 -0.22 -3.75 26.63
C SER A 219 -1.68 -3.69 26.14
N SER A 220 -1.91 -2.91 25.09
CA SER A 220 -3.18 -2.91 24.36
C SER A 220 -3.18 -3.97 23.27
N ARG A 221 -3.57 -5.20 23.63
CA ARG A 221 -3.60 -6.33 22.69
C ARG A 221 -4.63 -6.18 21.58
N SER A 222 -4.33 -6.78 20.43
CA SER A 222 -5.21 -6.85 19.27
C SER A 222 -5.36 -8.29 18.75
N ASN A 223 -6.57 -8.66 18.33
CA ASN A 223 -6.85 -9.94 17.68
C ASN A 223 -6.09 -10.14 16.35
N ASN A 224 -5.54 -9.05 15.79
CA ASN A 224 -4.78 -9.06 14.54
C ASN A 224 -3.27 -9.30 14.75
N GLU A 225 -2.81 -9.52 15.98
CA GLU A 225 -1.43 -9.90 16.25
C GLU A 225 -1.11 -11.26 15.62
N LYS A 226 0.13 -11.39 15.15
CA LYS A 226 0.63 -12.61 14.48
C LYS A 226 1.54 -13.38 15.43
N SER A 227 1.59 -14.70 15.26
CA SER A 227 2.59 -15.54 15.92
C SER A 227 4.01 -15.09 15.51
N PRO A 228 5.01 -15.11 16.43
CA PRO A 228 4.94 -15.61 17.81
C PRO A 228 4.28 -14.64 18.80
N TYR A 229 4.19 -13.35 18.46
CA TYR A 229 3.78 -12.29 19.40
C TYR A 229 2.36 -12.45 19.96
N LYS A 230 1.44 -13.02 19.17
CA LYS A 230 0.06 -13.30 19.60
C LYS A 230 0.00 -14.15 20.87
N ASP A 231 0.95 -15.06 21.05
CA ASP A 231 0.95 -16.08 22.09
C ASP A 231 1.75 -15.64 23.34
N LEU A 232 2.43 -14.48 23.28
CA LEU A 232 3.20 -13.93 24.38
C LEU A 232 2.31 -13.19 25.39
N PRO A 233 2.65 -13.17 26.69
CA PRO A 233 1.90 -12.45 27.70
C PRO A 233 1.91 -10.93 27.46
N SER A 234 0.94 -10.23 28.06
CA SER A 234 0.94 -8.77 28.09
C SER A 234 2.01 -8.23 29.03
N VAL A 235 2.50 -7.04 28.73
CA VAL A 235 3.47 -6.31 29.55
C VAL A 235 2.74 -5.25 30.36
N ASP A 236 3.12 -5.09 31.62
CA ASP A 236 2.65 -4.04 32.51
C ASP A 236 3.85 -3.27 33.06
N GLY A 237 3.65 -1.97 33.31
CA GLY A 237 4.71 -1.12 33.85
C GLY A 237 4.21 0.25 34.26
N VAL A 238 5.09 0.99 34.93
CA VAL A 238 4.88 2.39 35.29
C VAL A 238 5.87 3.22 34.49
N VAL A 239 5.37 4.17 33.70
CA VAL A 239 6.18 5.01 32.83
C VAL A 239 5.92 6.47 33.10
N GLU A 240 6.88 7.33 32.80
CA GLU A 240 6.69 8.77 32.79
C GLU A 240 5.70 9.16 31.69
N THR A 241 4.71 10.00 32.04
CA THR A 241 3.61 10.44 31.18
C THR A 241 4.06 11.19 29.92
N GLU A 242 5.28 11.72 29.90
CA GLU A 242 5.87 12.35 28.71
C GLU A 242 6.14 11.35 27.58
N PHE A 243 6.43 10.08 27.91
CA PHE A 243 6.71 9.02 26.94
C PHE A 243 5.47 8.25 26.50
N VAL A 244 4.33 8.49 27.14
CA VAL A 244 3.03 8.06 26.64
C VAL A 244 2.56 9.08 25.61
N ARG A 245 2.57 8.67 24.34
CA ARG A 245 2.27 9.51 23.18
C ARG A 245 0.97 9.05 22.53
N PRO A 246 0.08 9.99 22.14
CA PRO A 246 -1.04 9.67 21.29
C PRO A 246 -0.53 9.15 19.94
N VAL A 247 -1.13 8.09 19.41
CA VAL A 247 -0.82 7.50 18.11
C VAL A 247 -2.08 7.33 17.30
N TYR A 248 -2.13 7.96 16.13
CA TYR A 248 -3.19 7.73 15.15
C TYR A 248 -2.82 6.61 14.19
N SER A 249 -3.76 5.71 13.99
CA SER A 249 -3.65 4.60 13.06
C SER A 249 -4.88 4.48 12.16
N GLY A 250 -4.82 3.53 11.24
CA GLY A 250 -5.91 3.19 10.35
C GLY A 250 -7.15 2.66 11.07
N GLU A 251 -7.15 2.43 12.38
CA GLU A 251 -8.39 2.15 13.14
C GLU A 251 -9.04 3.41 13.71
N ASN A 252 -8.27 4.50 13.85
CA ASN A 252 -8.73 5.78 14.41
C ASN A 252 -9.13 6.78 13.30
N LEU A 253 -8.71 6.57 12.06
CA LEU A 253 -9.04 7.47 10.95
C LEU A 253 -10.46 7.22 10.41
N LEU A 254 -11.30 8.25 10.44
CA LEU A 254 -12.64 8.28 9.85
C LEU A 254 -12.69 9.36 8.75
N PRO A 255 -13.70 9.36 7.85
CA PRO A 255 -13.81 10.43 6.87
C PRO A 255 -13.97 11.79 7.58
N TYR A 256 -13.10 12.74 7.23
CA TYR A 256 -13.02 14.11 7.78
C TYR A 256 -12.74 14.25 9.29
N ARG A 257 -12.64 13.17 10.07
CA ARG A 257 -12.39 13.24 11.51
C ARG A 257 -11.59 12.07 12.05
N LEU A 258 -11.08 12.22 13.27
CA LEU A 258 -10.38 11.17 13.99
C LEU A 258 -11.25 10.68 15.15
N GLY A 259 -11.20 9.37 15.42
CA GLY A 259 -11.64 8.80 16.69
C GLY A 259 -10.59 8.99 17.77
N GLU A 260 -10.81 8.34 18.92
CA GLU A 260 -9.86 8.37 20.04
C GLU A 260 -8.48 7.84 19.61
N ALA A 261 -7.41 8.55 19.99
CA ALA A 261 -6.05 8.13 19.71
C ALA A 261 -5.68 6.91 20.55
N LEU A 262 -4.83 6.04 20.00
CA LEU A 262 -4.16 5.04 20.80
C LEU A 262 -3.11 5.70 21.69
N GLN A 263 -2.79 5.09 22.82
CA GLN A 263 -1.63 5.49 23.62
C GLN A 263 -0.47 4.56 23.33
N ALA A 264 0.74 5.09 23.22
CA ALA A 264 1.95 4.28 23.03
C ALA A 264 3.12 4.78 23.87
N VAL A 265 3.92 3.86 24.40
CA VAL A 265 5.20 4.18 25.03
C VAL A 265 6.25 4.33 23.93
N VAL A 266 6.83 5.53 23.81
CA VAL A 266 7.79 5.87 22.75
C VAL A 266 8.98 6.62 23.34
N PRO A 267 10.23 6.15 23.15
CA PRO A 267 11.42 6.79 23.70
C PRO A 267 11.81 8.00 22.85
N CYS A 268 11.03 9.07 22.90
CA CYS A 268 11.28 10.29 22.16
C CYS A 268 10.92 11.53 22.98
N SER A 269 11.69 12.60 22.78
CA SER A 269 11.36 13.94 23.25
C SER A 269 10.42 14.65 22.26
N SER A 270 10.21 15.95 22.46
CA SER A 270 9.54 16.79 21.47
C SER A 270 10.34 16.99 20.18
N GLN A 271 11.65 16.71 20.19
CA GLN A 271 12.57 17.04 19.09
C GLN A 271 13.14 15.81 18.39
N ARG A 272 13.40 14.72 19.11
CA ARG A 272 14.07 13.54 18.54
C ARG A 272 13.82 12.27 19.36
N ILE A 273 14.20 11.14 18.78
CA ILE A 273 14.30 9.86 19.48
C ILE A 273 15.43 9.96 20.52
N LEU A 274 15.21 9.38 21.69
CA LEU A 274 16.19 9.30 22.77
C LEU A 274 17.25 8.23 22.48
N SER A 275 18.49 8.50 22.90
CA SER A 275 19.55 7.50 22.98
C SER A 275 19.38 6.60 24.21
N GLU A 276 20.06 5.46 24.25
CA GLU A 276 20.03 4.54 25.40
C GLU A 276 20.43 5.24 26.70
N ARG A 277 21.48 6.07 26.66
CA ARG A 277 21.93 6.86 27.83
C ARG A 277 20.88 7.86 28.32
N GLU A 278 20.04 8.37 27.43
CA GLU A 278 18.96 9.28 27.82
C GLU A 278 17.78 8.49 28.38
N ILE A 279 17.46 7.33 27.81
CA ILE A 279 16.46 6.41 28.35
C ILE A 279 16.82 6.02 29.80
N ASP A 280 18.10 5.75 30.08
CA ASP A 280 18.59 5.41 31.43
C ASP A 280 18.28 6.46 32.50
N LEU A 281 18.13 7.74 32.11
CA LEU A 281 17.77 8.83 33.02
C LEU A 281 16.30 8.82 33.42
N HIS A 282 15.46 8.01 32.77
CA HIS A 282 14.03 7.89 32.99
C HIS A 282 13.69 6.47 33.45
N PRO A 283 13.66 6.19 34.77
CA PRO A 283 13.57 4.82 35.27
C PRO A 283 12.36 4.03 34.77
N GLY A 284 11.20 4.67 34.63
CA GLY A 284 9.99 4.00 34.15
C GLY A 284 10.09 3.62 32.68
N LEU A 285 10.49 4.56 31.83
CA LEU A 285 10.79 4.29 30.42
C LEU A 285 11.88 3.23 30.25
N ASN A 286 12.98 3.31 31.02
CA ASN A 286 14.09 2.38 30.92
C ASN A 286 13.63 0.94 31.20
N GLN A 287 12.91 0.74 32.31
CA GLN A 287 12.38 -0.57 32.66
C GLN A 287 11.46 -1.13 31.56
N TRP A 288 10.55 -0.30 31.03
CA TRP A 288 9.68 -0.70 29.92
C TRP A 288 10.49 -1.08 28.68
N TRP A 289 11.47 -0.25 28.31
CA TRP A 289 12.22 -0.40 27.06
C TRP A 289 13.20 -1.57 27.08
N MET A 290 13.86 -1.83 28.22
CA MET A 290 14.68 -3.03 28.40
C MET A 290 13.85 -4.30 28.21
N HIS A 291 12.70 -4.39 28.89
CA HIS A 291 11.83 -5.56 28.77
C HIS A 291 11.28 -5.73 27.34
N ALA A 292 10.84 -4.64 26.71
CA ALA A 292 10.38 -4.68 25.32
C ALA A 292 11.50 -5.14 24.37
N THR A 293 12.74 -4.71 24.62
CA THR A 293 13.91 -5.12 23.83
C THR A 293 14.21 -6.60 24.01
N GLU A 294 14.21 -7.12 25.23
CA GLU A 294 14.38 -8.55 25.51
C GLU A 294 13.35 -9.40 24.77
N VAL A 295 12.07 -9.01 24.84
CA VAL A 295 10.98 -9.73 24.15
C VAL A 295 11.13 -9.66 22.64
N TRP A 296 11.53 -8.52 22.09
CA TRP A 296 11.78 -8.35 20.66
C TRP A 296 12.93 -9.24 20.18
N GLU A 297 14.08 -9.17 20.84
CA GLU A 297 15.29 -9.91 20.47
C GLU A 297 15.06 -11.44 20.55
N ALA A 298 14.31 -11.91 21.54
CA ALA A 298 13.98 -13.33 21.68
C ALA A 298 13.00 -13.87 20.60
N ASN A 299 12.25 -13.00 19.92
CA ASN A 299 11.14 -13.41 19.05
C ASN A 299 11.18 -12.84 17.63
N ARG A 300 12.16 -11.97 17.32
CA ARG A 300 12.32 -11.38 15.99
C ARG A 300 12.66 -12.44 14.97
N SER A 301 12.17 -12.27 13.75
CA SER A 301 12.42 -13.20 12.65
C SER A 301 13.83 -13.09 12.05
N SER A 302 14.61 -12.07 12.44
CA SER A 302 15.94 -11.79 11.88
C SER A 302 16.69 -10.79 12.77
N ASP A 303 18.02 -10.93 12.83
CA ASP A 303 18.90 -10.06 13.62
C ASP A 303 19.20 -8.69 12.99
N ARG A 304 18.54 -8.36 11.88
CA ARG A 304 18.82 -7.15 11.08
C ARG A 304 18.48 -5.84 11.79
N LEU A 305 17.49 -5.84 12.70
CA LEU A 305 16.99 -4.61 13.34
C LEU A 305 16.85 -4.79 14.85
N THR A 306 17.37 -3.83 15.61
CA THR A 306 17.01 -3.65 17.03
C THR A 306 15.59 -3.10 17.17
N LEU A 307 15.03 -3.12 18.39
CA LEU A 307 13.68 -2.57 18.63
C LEU A 307 13.57 -1.09 18.24
N THR A 308 14.58 -0.26 18.57
CA THR A 308 14.62 1.16 18.21
C THR A 308 14.72 1.36 16.70
N GLN A 309 15.54 0.57 16.01
CA GLN A 309 15.65 0.63 14.54
C GLN A 309 14.38 0.13 13.84
N GLN A 310 13.67 -0.83 14.44
CA GLN A 310 12.37 -1.30 13.98
C GLN A 310 11.31 -0.20 14.13
N LEU A 311 11.29 0.51 15.27
CA LEU A 311 10.40 1.64 15.50
C LEU A 311 10.65 2.78 14.49
N ASP A 312 11.92 3.13 14.26
CA ASP A 312 12.35 4.15 13.30
C ASP A 312 12.75 3.60 11.92
N TYR A 313 12.11 2.52 11.49
CA TYR A 313 12.41 1.91 10.19
C TYR A 313 12.25 2.92 9.05
N GLN A 314 13.31 3.13 8.26
CA GLN A 314 13.40 4.14 7.19
C GLN A 314 13.18 5.59 7.68
N SER A 315 13.56 5.87 8.93
CA SER A 315 13.44 7.19 9.57
C SER A 315 11.99 7.67 9.70
N LYS A 316 11.01 6.74 9.69
CA LYS A 316 9.58 7.07 9.68
C LYS A 316 9.07 7.68 10.99
N LEU A 317 9.76 7.45 12.11
CA LEU A 317 9.46 8.14 13.38
C LEU A 317 10.23 9.47 13.44
N SER A 318 11.53 9.45 13.17
CA SER A 318 12.38 10.64 13.25
C SER A 318 11.90 11.76 12.33
N LYS A 319 11.36 11.45 11.14
CA LYS A 319 10.77 12.44 10.22
C LYS A 319 9.52 13.15 10.77
N GLN A 320 8.91 12.63 11.83
CA GLN A 320 7.76 13.23 12.49
C GLN A 320 8.17 14.18 13.63
N LEU A 321 9.46 14.28 13.94
CA LEU A 321 9.97 15.05 15.06
C LEU A 321 10.84 16.23 14.54
N PRO A 322 10.63 17.47 15.05
CA PRO A 322 9.54 17.87 15.92
C PRO A 322 8.17 17.75 15.24
N VAL A 323 7.14 17.48 16.05
CA VAL A 323 5.78 17.20 15.56
C VAL A 323 5.15 18.47 14.97
N PRO A 324 4.79 18.50 13.68
CA PRO A 324 4.14 19.66 13.11
C PRO A 324 2.75 19.89 13.71
N ALA A 325 2.45 21.15 14.06
CA ALA A 325 1.22 21.53 14.75
C ALA A 325 -0.05 21.25 13.94
N PHE A 326 0.03 21.35 12.60
CA PHE A 326 -1.09 21.10 11.72
C PHE A 326 -0.73 20.13 10.61
N ARG A 327 -1.46 19.02 10.54
CA ARG A 327 -1.19 17.91 9.61
C ARG A 327 -2.48 17.40 8.98
N VAL A 328 -2.36 16.87 7.77
CA VAL A 328 -3.39 16.04 7.14
C VAL A 328 -2.88 14.62 7.07
N VAL A 329 -3.77 13.66 7.33
CA VAL A 329 -3.49 12.23 7.19
C VAL A 329 -4.45 11.56 6.23
N TYR A 330 -4.01 10.48 5.58
CA TYR A 330 -4.86 9.56 4.84
C TYR A 330 -4.46 8.10 5.06
N ASN A 331 -5.38 7.16 4.83
CA ASN A 331 -5.13 5.74 5.05
C ASN A 331 -4.21 5.13 3.97
N ALA A 332 -3.18 4.40 4.40
CA ALA A 332 -2.33 3.62 3.50
C ALA A 332 -3.08 2.44 2.85
N SER A 333 -4.14 1.95 3.52
CA SER A 333 -4.98 0.89 2.98
C SER A 333 -6.44 0.97 3.42
N GLY A 334 -7.36 0.45 2.60
CA GLY A 334 -8.80 0.40 2.82
C GLY A 334 -9.56 0.29 1.50
N MET A 335 -10.83 -0.12 1.56
CA MET A 335 -11.74 -0.15 0.40
C MET A 335 -12.15 1.25 -0.07
N HIS A 336 -12.10 2.22 0.84
CA HIS A 336 -12.34 3.63 0.57
C HIS A 336 -11.18 4.44 1.11
N LEU A 337 -10.88 5.55 0.42
CA LEU A 337 -10.05 6.59 1.00
C LEU A 337 -10.76 7.22 2.19
N ALA A 338 -9.96 7.61 3.17
CA ALA A 338 -10.36 8.46 4.26
C ALA A 338 -9.20 9.39 4.56
N ALA A 339 -9.51 10.65 4.84
CA ALA A 339 -8.55 11.66 5.24
C ALA A 339 -9.11 12.56 6.34
N ALA A 340 -8.23 13.05 7.21
CA ALA A 340 -8.61 13.93 8.31
C ALA A 340 -7.46 14.87 8.70
N LYS A 341 -7.83 15.95 9.40
CA LYS A 341 -6.91 16.96 9.93
C LYS A 341 -6.51 16.61 11.37
N ILE A 342 -5.26 16.89 11.74
CA ILE A 342 -4.70 16.65 13.08
C ILE A 342 -4.07 17.94 13.59
N ARG A 343 -4.42 18.32 14.83
CA ARG A 343 -3.87 19.50 15.54
C ARG A 343 -3.16 19.17 16.86
N ASP A 344 -3.13 17.90 17.24
CA ASP A 344 -2.44 17.45 18.45
C ASP A 344 -0.92 17.45 18.21
N GLU A 345 -0.19 18.32 18.88
CA GLU A 345 1.28 18.46 18.74
C GLU A 345 2.07 17.33 19.42
N ARG A 346 1.42 16.45 20.17
CA ARG A 346 2.05 15.25 20.74
C ARG A 346 1.81 14.02 19.89
N ALA A 347 0.77 14.01 19.06
CA ALA A 347 0.34 12.83 18.32
C ALA A 347 1.34 12.39 17.26
N LEU A 348 1.66 11.09 17.27
CA LEU A 348 2.46 10.41 16.26
C LEU A 348 1.55 9.62 15.30
N ILE A 349 2.06 9.37 14.10
CA ILE A 349 1.35 8.71 13.02
C ILE A 349 1.94 7.33 12.80
N SER A 350 1.11 6.29 12.79
CA SER A 350 1.56 4.94 12.48
C SER A 350 1.64 4.66 10.98
N LYS A 351 2.37 3.62 10.57
CA LYS A 351 2.59 3.21 9.17
C LYS A 351 1.32 2.92 8.37
N SER A 352 0.21 2.73 9.07
CA SER A 352 -1.10 2.51 8.44
C SER A 352 -1.70 3.79 7.85
N LEU A 353 -1.07 4.94 8.10
CA LEU A 353 -1.42 6.25 7.58
C LEU A 353 -0.21 6.91 6.90
N TYR A 354 -0.51 7.78 5.94
CA TYR A 354 0.41 8.78 5.41
C TYR A 354 0.05 10.13 5.97
N TRP A 355 1.03 11.03 6.09
CA TRP A 355 0.84 12.35 6.66
C TRP A 355 1.70 13.40 5.97
N ALA A 356 1.27 14.66 6.03
CA ALA A 356 2.03 15.83 5.63
C ALA A 356 1.67 17.02 6.52
N ALA A 357 2.61 17.96 6.68
CA ALA A 357 2.38 19.22 7.37
C ALA A 357 1.66 20.23 6.47
N PHE A 358 0.76 21.01 7.06
CA PHE A 358 -0.01 22.06 6.40
C PHE A 358 0.08 23.37 7.20
N ARG A 359 -0.19 24.49 6.54
CA ARG A 359 -0.25 25.82 7.16
C ARG A 359 -1.55 26.57 6.85
N ASP A 360 -2.25 26.20 5.78
CA ASP A 360 -3.50 26.79 5.35
C ASP A 360 -4.66 25.81 5.57
N GLU A 361 -5.68 26.25 6.32
CA GLU A 361 -6.90 25.48 6.57
C GLU A 361 -7.70 25.24 5.29
N ASN A 362 -7.75 26.21 4.37
CA ASN A 362 -8.48 26.05 3.12
C ASN A 362 -7.82 25.00 2.21
N GLU A 363 -6.49 24.99 2.13
CA GLU A 363 -5.75 23.95 1.41
C GLU A 363 -6.02 22.55 2.02
N ALA A 364 -6.06 22.46 3.35
CA ALA A 364 -6.34 21.20 4.05
C ALA A 364 -7.80 20.75 3.87
N ASP A 365 -8.76 21.67 3.90
CA ASP A 365 -10.18 21.39 3.66
C ASP A 365 -10.43 20.97 2.21
N PHE A 366 -9.81 21.66 1.24
CA PHE A 366 -9.80 21.30 -0.18
C PHE A 366 -9.29 19.88 -0.39
N LEU A 367 -8.12 19.56 0.16
CA LEU A 367 -7.55 18.23 0.00
C LEU A 367 -8.41 17.17 0.72
N CYS A 368 -8.90 17.44 1.94
CA CYS A 368 -9.81 16.53 2.63
C CYS A 368 -11.09 16.27 1.84
N ALA A 369 -11.64 17.29 1.16
CA ALA A 369 -12.82 17.13 0.31
C ALA A 369 -12.57 16.13 -0.82
N ILE A 370 -11.47 16.32 -1.54
CA ILE A 370 -11.06 15.42 -2.63
C ILE A 370 -10.82 14.00 -2.10
N LEU A 371 -10.02 13.85 -1.04
CA LEU A 371 -9.61 12.52 -0.57
C LEU A 371 -10.75 11.72 0.05
N ASN A 372 -11.76 12.35 0.64
CA ASN A 372 -12.92 11.65 1.20
C ASN A 372 -14.05 11.44 0.18
N CYS A 373 -13.92 11.93 -1.06
CA CYS A 373 -14.92 11.78 -2.10
C CYS A 373 -14.96 10.36 -2.67
N ALA A 374 -16.16 9.82 -2.89
CA ALA A 374 -16.36 8.50 -3.48
C ALA A 374 -15.78 8.43 -4.92
N THR A 375 -15.96 9.49 -5.71
CA THR A 375 -15.40 9.63 -7.06
C THR A 375 -13.88 9.45 -7.06
N THR A 376 -13.16 10.08 -6.13
CA THR A 376 -11.70 9.91 -6.00
C THR A 376 -11.34 8.47 -5.68
N THR A 377 -12.10 7.81 -4.79
CA THR A 377 -11.88 6.39 -4.49
C THR A 377 -12.07 5.54 -5.75
N GLU A 378 -13.12 5.78 -6.54
CA GLU A 378 -13.41 5.04 -7.77
C GLU A 378 -12.34 5.23 -8.83
N MET A 379 -11.91 6.47 -9.06
CA MET A 379 -10.81 6.81 -9.97
C MET A 379 -9.47 6.21 -9.52
N LEU A 380 -9.28 6.01 -8.21
CA LEU A 380 -8.06 5.41 -7.67
C LEU A 380 -8.01 3.88 -7.80
N ARG A 381 -9.17 3.18 -7.82
CA ARG A 381 -9.20 1.69 -7.84
C ARG A 381 -8.33 1.06 -8.93
N PRO A 382 -8.29 1.57 -10.18
CA PRO A 382 -7.40 1.06 -11.21
C PRO A 382 -5.92 1.00 -10.80
N TYR A 383 -5.47 1.95 -9.97
CA TYR A 383 -4.07 2.10 -9.56
C TYR A 383 -3.70 1.28 -8.32
N MET A 384 -4.67 0.98 -7.44
CA MET A 384 -4.43 0.22 -6.21
C MET A 384 -3.83 -1.16 -6.53
N SER A 385 -2.96 -1.68 -5.64
CA SER A 385 -2.42 -3.02 -5.86
C SER A 385 -3.47 -4.11 -5.59
N TYR A 386 -3.56 -5.07 -6.51
CA TYR A 386 -4.57 -6.11 -6.52
C TYR A 386 -4.11 -7.35 -5.72
N GLY A 387 -4.75 -7.59 -4.58
CA GLY A 387 -4.66 -8.83 -3.79
C GLY A 387 -6.02 -9.54 -3.71
N LYS A 388 -6.37 -10.11 -2.55
CA LYS A 388 -7.71 -10.67 -2.31
C LYS A 388 -8.82 -9.63 -2.50
N ASP A 389 -8.52 -8.36 -2.23
CA ASP A 389 -9.37 -7.17 -2.43
C ASP A 389 -8.50 -5.96 -2.82
N GLU A 390 -8.99 -5.02 -3.65
CA GLU A 390 -8.30 -3.74 -3.94
C GLU A 390 -8.28 -2.87 -2.69
N ARG A 391 -7.15 -2.83 -1.98
CA ARG A 391 -7.10 -2.16 -0.66
C ARG A 391 -5.85 -1.34 -0.42
N HIS A 392 -4.79 -1.46 -1.21
CA HIS A 392 -3.54 -0.74 -0.94
C HIS A 392 -3.53 0.56 -1.73
N VAL A 393 -3.80 1.66 -1.02
CA VAL A 393 -3.80 3.04 -1.52
C VAL A 393 -2.35 3.50 -1.68
N ASP A 394 -1.59 3.43 -0.59
CA ASP A 394 -0.20 3.89 -0.48
C ASP A 394 0.05 5.24 -1.20
N LYS A 395 1.07 5.32 -2.07
CA LYS A 395 1.35 6.52 -2.87
C LYS A 395 0.66 6.53 -4.24
N HIS A 396 -0.09 5.48 -4.60
CA HIS A 396 -0.82 5.41 -5.88
C HIS A 396 -1.89 6.51 -5.99
N LEU A 397 -2.38 7.01 -4.85
CA LEU A 397 -3.25 8.18 -4.77
C LEU A 397 -2.74 9.35 -5.61
N TRP A 398 -1.43 9.57 -5.61
CA TRP A 398 -0.81 10.74 -6.23
C TRP A 398 -0.57 10.60 -7.73
N GLU A 399 -0.95 9.47 -8.32
CA GLU A 399 -1.06 9.29 -9.76
C GLU A 399 -2.34 9.93 -10.31
N LEU A 400 -3.33 10.22 -9.45
CA LEU A 400 -4.45 11.08 -9.83
C LEU A 400 -3.98 12.52 -10.03
N PRO A 401 -4.53 13.25 -11.00
CA PRO A 401 -4.12 14.61 -11.33
C PRO A 401 -4.70 15.66 -10.36
N ILE A 402 -4.64 15.40 -9.04
CA ILE A 402 -5.14 16.33 -8.01
C ILE A 402 -4.29 17.62 -8.08
N PRO A 403 -4.87 18.78 -8.43
CA PRO A 403 -4.11 20.02 -8.65
C PRO A 403 -3.63 20.64 -7.33
N ALA A 404 -2.69 21.58 -7.40
CA ALA A 404 -2.36 22.43 -6.25
C ALA A 404 -3.59 23.28 -5.87
N PHE A 405 -3.75 23.55 -4.58
CA PHE A 405 -4.79 24.47 -4.13
C PHE A 405 -4.43 25.91 -4.54
N GLU A 406 -5.42 26.62 -5.05
CA GLU A 406 -5.31 28.01 -5.47
C GLU A 406 -6.52 28.78 -4.94
N GLY A 407 -6.36 29.54 -3.85
CA GLY A 407 -7.49 30.20 -3.18
C GLY A 407 -8.21 31.26 -4.02
N ALA A 408 -7.57 31.76 -5.10
CA ALA A 408 -8.19 32.67 -6.05
C ALA A 408 -9.07 31.95 -7.10
N ASN A 409 -8.92 30.63 -7.24
CA ASN A 409 -9.77 29.83 -8.11
C ASN A 409 -11.12 29.59 -7.42
N PRO A 410 -12.25 30.04 -8.01
CA PRO A 410 -13.57 29.90 -7.39
C PRO A 410 -13.96 28.46 -7.08
N LEU A 411 -13.63 27.49 -7.95
CA LEU A 411 -13.93 26.08 -7.72
C LEU A 411 -13.12 25.51 -6.54
N HIS A 412 -11.85 25.90 -6.41
CA HIS A 412 -11.02 25.48 -5.28
C HIS A 412 -11.52 26.08 -3.97
N ALA A 413 -11.88 27.36 -3.96
CA ALA A 413 -12.44 28.03 -2.78
C ALA A 413 -13.79 27.43 -2.37
N GLU A 414 -14.67 27.14 -3.34
CA GLU A 414 -15.94 26.45 -3.12
C GLU A 414 -15.70 25.06 -2.52
N LEU A 415 -14.81 24.26 -3.13
CA LEU A 415 -14.51 22.91 -2.65
C LEU A 415 -13.89 22.91 -1.24
N ALA A 416 -13.06 23.90 -0.90
CA ALA A 416 -12.56 24.08 0.46
C ALA A 416 -13.69 24.40 1.46
N ALA A 417 -14.64 25.27 1.10
CA ALA A 417 -15.79 25.57 1.94
C ALA A 417 -16.67 24.31 2.15
N LEU A 418 -16.94 23.57 1.09
CA LEU A 418 -17.68 22.30 1.16
C LEU A 418 -16.95 21.25 1.99
N GLY A 419 -15.62 21.14 1.87
CA GLY A 419 -14.80 20.26 2.70
C GLY A 419 -14.92 20.55 4.19
N ARG A 420 -14.97 21.85 4.55
CA ARG A 420 -15.23 22.29 5.93
C ARG A 420 -16.62 21.89 6.40
N ASP A 421 -17.63 22.05 5.55
CA ASP A 421 -19.01 21.71 5.87
C ASP A 421 -19.20 20.19 6.01
N ALA A 422 -18.60 19.40 5.11
CA ALA A 422 -18.56 17.95 5.22
C ALA A 422 -17.85 17.50 6.50
N SER A 423 -16.78 18.19 6.91
CA SER A 423 -16.14 17.94 8.21
C SER A 423 -17.08 18.23 9.38
N ARG A 424 -17.89 19.29 9.32
CA ARG A 424 -18.90 19.58 10.34
C ARG A 424 -19.95 18.47 10.42
N ILE A 425 -20.49 18.02 9.28
CA ILE A 425 -21.43 16.90 9.20
C ILE A 425 -20.78 15.65 9.83
N ALA A 426 -19.55 15.32 9.44
CA ALA A 426 -18.83 14.18 9.99
C ALA A 426 -18.70 14.25 11.52
N HIS A 427 -18.42 15.43 12.09
CA HIS A 427 -18.33 15.62 13.55
C HIS A 427 -19.68 15.51 14.25
N GLN A 428 -20.77 15.92 13.60
CA GLN A 428 -22.14 15.82 14.14
C GLN A 428 -22.72 14.40 14.02
N THR A 429 -22.22 13.57 13.10
CA THR A 429 -22.67 12.18 12.97
C THR A 429 -22.36 11.38 14.25
N GLU A 430 -23.41 10.92 14.91
CA GLU A 430 -23.32 10.07 16.09
C GLU A 430 -22.72 8.70 15.72
N LEU A 431 -21.74 8.28 16.51
CA LEU A 431 -21.13 6.97 16.40
C LEU A 431 -21.25 6.22 17.70
N ASP A 432 -21.65 4.96 17.58
CA ASP A 432 -21.57 4.01 18.67
C ASP A 432 -20.11 3.61 18.87
N SER A 433 -19.57 3.83 20.07
CA SER A 433 -18.19 3.46 20.40
C SER A 433 -17.97 1.95 20.44
N GLN A 434 -19.04 1.15 20.48
CA GLN A 434 -18.97 -0.31 20.50
C GLN A 434 -18.91 -0.93 19.10
N VAL A 435 -19.25 -0.19 18.04
CA VAL A 435 -19.18 -0.73 16.68
C VAL A 435 -17.76 -0.64 16.12
N HIS A 436 -17.42 -1.63 15.29
CA HIS A 436 -16.15 -1.65 14.57
C HIS A 436 -16.00 -0.40 13.69
N PHE A 437 -14.79 0.18 13.64
CA PHE A 437 -14.51 1.44 12.92
C PHE A 437 -14.97 1.44 11.44
N ALA A 438 -15.00 0.28 10.78
CA ALA A 438 -15.51 0.15 9.42
C ALA A 438 -16.99 0.56 9.29
N THR A 439 -17.81 0.21 10.27
CA THR A 439 -19.23 0.61 10.35
C THR A 439 -19.34 2.11 10.57
N SER A 440 -18.51 2.67 11.46
CA SER A 440 -18.45 4.11 11.71
C SER A 440 -18.10 4.92 10.47
N ARG A 441 -17.11 4.45 9.70
CA ARG A 441 -16.74 5.06 8.41
C ARG A 441 -17.91 5.04 7.42
N ARG A 442 -18.66 3.94 7.37
CA ARG A 442 -19.82 3.80 6.49
C ARG A 442 -20.92 4.80 6.87
N ARG A 443 -21.26 4.90 8.16
CA ARG A 443 -22.26 5.85 8.65
C ARG A 443 -21.93 7.30 8.30
N ILE A 444 -20.66 7.71 8.43
CA ILE A 444 -20.23 9.06 8.06
C ILE A 444 -20.41 9.31 6.56
N ARG A 445 -20.03 8.34 5.71
CA ARG A 445 -20.27 8.44 4.26
C ARG A 445 -21.76 8.52 3.94
N GLU A 446 -22.58 7.66 4.54
CA GLU A 446 -24.04 7.65 4.37
C GLU A 446 -24.69 8.98 4.81
N ALA A 447 -24.06 9.73 5.74
CA ALA A 447 -24.53 11.06 6.14
C ALA A 447 -24.09 12.19 5.19
N ILE A 448 -22.93 12.05 4.53
CA ILE A 448 -22.34 13.11 3.68
C ILE A 448 -22.74 12.92 2.22
N GLU A 449 -22.55 11.73 1.65
CA GLU A 449 -22.71 11.44 0.22
C GLU A 449 -24.08 11.86 -0.35
N PRO A 450 -25.23 11.58 0.30
CA PRO A 450 -26.54 11.99 -0.23
C PRO A 450 -26.93 13.44 0.12
N SER A 451 -26.12 14.17 0.91
CA SER A 451 -26.40 15.57 1.23
C SER A 451 -26.03 16.50 0.08
N ASP A 452 -26.60 17.71 0.03
CA ASP A 452 -26.25 18.73 -0.97
C ASP A 452 -24.74 19.01 -1.00
N VAL A 453 -24.09 18.99 0.17
CA VAL A 453 -22.63 19.15 0.30
C VAL A 453 -21.89 17.99 -0.39
N GLY A 454 -22.28 16.74 -0.13
CA GLY A 454 -21.62 15.56 -0.70
C GLY A 454 -21.82 15.41 -2.21
N VAL A 455 -23.03 15.71 -2.70
CA VAL A 455 -23.34 15.75 -4.13
C VAL A 455 -22.48 16.80 -4.82
N ARG A 456 -22.45 18.03 -4.30
CA ARG A 456 -21.65 19.11 -4.90
C ARG A 456 -20.15 18.85 -4.87
N ILE A 457 -19.62 18.26 -3.78
CA ILE A 457 -18.22 17.79 -3.73
C ILE A 457 -17.96 16.78 -4.85
N SER A 458 -18.87 15.82 -5.05
CA SER A 458 -18.68 14.77 -6.05
C SER A 458 -18.64 15.31 -7.48
N GLU A 459 -19.47 16.30 -7.80
CA GLU A 459 -19.47 17.02 -9.08
C GLU A 459 -18.15 17.74 -9.34
N ILE A 460 -17.71 18.60 -8.40
CA ILE A 460 -16.48 19.38 -8.55
C ILE A 460 -15.27 18.46 -8.61
N VAL A 461 -15.22 17.41 -7.79
CA VAL A 461 -14.12 16.43 -7.80
C VAL A 461 -14.08 15.67 -9.12
N PHE A 462 -15.24 15.30 -9.68
CA PHE A 462 -15.29 14.66 -10.99
C PHE A 462 -14.74 15.59 -12.08
N GLU A 463 -15.13 16.87 -12.08
CA GLU A 463 -14.64 17.88 -13.02
C GLU A 463 -13.11 18.11 -12.88
N LEU A 464 -12.58 18.12 -11.66
CA LEU A 464 -11.15 18.36 -11.42
C LEU A 464 -10.25 17.18 -11.79
N LEU A 465 -10.76 15.95 -11.77
CA LEU A 465 -9.94 14.73 -11.92
C LEU A 465 -10.15 13.98 -13.25
N SER A 466 -11.21 14.33 -14.00
CA SER A 466 -11.48 13.82 -15.36
C SER A 466 -10.69 14.60 -16.41
#